data_AF-A0A4R5NCR1-F1
#
_entry.id   AF-A0A4R5NCR1-F1
#
_cell.length_a   1.000
_cell.length_b   1.000
_cell.length_c   1.000
_cell.angle_alpha   90.00
_cell.angle_beta   90.00
_cell.angle_gamma   90.00
#
_symmetry.space_group_name_H-M   'P 1'
#
loop_
_entity.id
_entity.type
_entity.pdbx_description
1 polymer ?
#
loop_
_entity_poly.entity_id
_entity_poly.type
_entity_poly.pdbx_seq_one_letter_code
_entity_poly.pdbx_strand_id
1 'polypeptide(L)'
;MTAMTSRYRILETNVLLERFVTYNEVFSEYLKTIKIIERGEALRYETYGRLIDNYIRNVKQFIQLCNSYLAKYKLENSLVAEKLNNYFLDLIGAISCMDPESETVDHGSLALAQSRIKERQTEFVDSINFFIK
;
A
#
# COMPACT_ATOMS: atom_id res chain seq x y z
N MET A 1 6.19 -30.65 -9.90
CA MET A 1 5.03 -29.72 -9.97
C MET A 1 4.22 -30.08 -11.20
N THR A 2 2.92 -30.36 -11.06
CA THR A 2 2.06 -30.66 -12.22
C THR A 2 1.68 -29.36 -12.93
N ALA A 3 1.47 -29.40 -14.25
CA ALA A 3 1.11 -28.20 -15.04
C ALA A 3 -0.14 -27.47 -14.50
N MET A 4 -1.05 -28.20 -13.85
CA MET A 4 -2.24 -27.64 -13.18
C MET A 4 -1.88 -26.74 -11.98
N THR A 5 -0.93 -27.15 -11.13
CA THR A 5 -0.44 -26.32 -10.01
C THR A 5 0.26 -25.04 -10.46
N SER A 6 0.89 -25.04 -11.65
CA SER A 6 1.52 -23.85 -12.22
C SER A 6 0.50 -22.81 -12.70
N ARG A 7 -0.53 -23.23 -13.45
CA ARG A 7 -1.58 -22.31 -13.93
C ARG A 7 -2.38 -21.67 -12.80
N TYR A 8 -2.70 -22.45 -11.77
CA TYR A 8 -3.42 -21.93 -10.61
C TYR A 8 -2.60 -20.87 -9.85
N ARG A 9 -1.29 -21.11 -9.70
CA ARG A 9 -0.38 -20.12 -9.11
C ARG A 9 -0.35 -18.82 -9.92
N ILE A 10 -0.22 -18.90 -11.23
CA ILE A 10 -0.22 -17.72 -12.12
C ILE A 10 -1.52 -16.91 -11.94
N LEU A 11 -2.67 -17.59 -11.91
CA LEU A 11 -3.97 -16.93 -11.68
C LEU A 11 -4.01 -16.20 -10.33
N GLU A 12 -3.59 -16.84 -9.24
CA GLU A 12 -3.58 -16.21 -7.93
C GLU A 12 -2.57 -15.05 -7.82
N THR A 13 -1.42 -15.14 -8.49
CA THR A 13 -0.48 -14.03 -8.61
C THR A 13 -1.13 -12.83 -9.31
N ASN A 14 -1.86 -13.06 -10.41
CA ASN A 14 -2.58 -12.00 -11.12
C ASN A 14 -3.67 -11.36 -10.25
N VAL A 15 -4.42 -12.18 -9.49
CA VAL A 15 -5.40 -11.67 -8.52
C VAL A 15 -4.75 -10.83 -7.43
N LEU A 16 -3.56 -11.23 -6.93
CA LEU A 16 -2.81 -10.42 -5.98
C LEU A 16 -2.38 -9.08 -6.60
N LEU A 17 -1.87 -9.09 -7.84
CA LEU A 17 -1.45 -7.88 -8.54
C LEU A 17 -2.61 -6.92 -8.79
N GLU A 18 -3.76 -7.41 -9.20
CA GLU A 18 -4.97 -6.60 -9.37
C GLU A 18 -5.36 -5.93 -8.05
N ARG A 19 -5.42 -6.71 -6.96
CA ARG A 19 -5.68 -6.17 -5.62
C ARG A 19 -4.62 -5.16 -5.19
N PHE A 20 -3.36 -5.40 -5.52
CA PHE A 20 -2.26 -4.49 -5.20
C PHE A 20 -2.45 -3.13 -5.89
N VAL A 21 -2.84 -3.12 -7.17
CA VAL A 21 -3.19 -1.89 -7.90
C VAL A 21 -4.39 -1.19 -7.25
N THR A 22 -5.45 -1.93 -6.91
CA THR A 22 -6.63 -1.34 -6.24
C THR A 22 -6.27 -0.69 -4.91
N TYR A 23 -5.48 -1.36 -4.06
CA TYR A 23 -5.06 -0.78 -2.78
C TYR A 23 -4.16 0.45 -2.97
N ASN A 24 -3.31 0.48 -3.99
CA ASN A 24 -2.52 1.68 -4.33
C ASN A 24 -3.40 2.88 -4.64
N GLU A 25 -4.47 2.68 -5.41
CA GLU A 25 -5.44 3.74 -5.69
C GLU A 25 -6.13 4.21 -4.40
N VAL A 26 -6.56 3.27 -3.55
CA VAL A 26 -7.15 3.60 -2.24
C VAL A 26 -6.20 4.46 -1.39
N PHE A 27 -4.93 4.07 -1.27
CA PHE A 27 -3.95 4.86 -0.51
C PHE A 27 -3.66 6.21 -1.15
N SER A 28 -3.65 6.31 -2.48
CA SER A 28 -3.53 7.59 -3.17
C SER A 28 -4.72 8.51 -2.87
N GLU A 29 -5.94 7.97 -2.86
CA GLU A 29 -7.14 8.74 -2.50
C GLU A 29 -7.08 9.24 -1.06
N TYR A 30 -6.64 8.42 -0.10
CA TYR A 30 -6.40 8.88 1.28
C TYR A 30 -5.47 10.09 1.33
N LEU A 31 -4.36 10.06 0.59
CA LEU A 31 -3.42 11.19 0.54
C LEU A 31 -3.98 12.41 -0.20
N LYS A 32 -4.89 12.23 -1.16
CA LYS A 32 -5.61 13.33 -1.81
C LYS A 32 -6.62 13.99 -0.87
N THR A 33 -7.23 13.22 0.03
CA THR A 33 -8.18 13.74 1.03
C THR A 33 -7.55 14.81 1.93
N ILE A 34 -6.23 14.78 2.13
CA ILE A 34 -5.50 15.85 2.83
C ILE A 34 -5.87 17.23 2.28
N LYS A 35 -5.81 17.42 0.96
CA LYS A 35 -6.13 18.71 0.32
C LYS A 35 -7.62 19.08 0.46
N ILE A 36 -8.49 18.09 0.59
CA ILE A 36 -9.93 18.30 0.77
C ILE A 36 -10.20 18.83 2.19
N ILE A 37 -9.49 18.28 3.18
CA ILE A 37 -9.53 18.76 4.57
C ILE A 37 -9.01 20.21 4.64
N GLU A 38 -7.85 20.49 4.04
CA GLU A 38 -7.23 21.83 4.04
C GLU A 38 -8.13 22.91 3.42
N ARG A 39 -8.92 22.56 2.40
CA ARG A 39 -9.84 23.49 1.75
C ARG A 39 -11.15 23.69 2.51
N GLY A 40 -11.37 22.94 3.59
CA GLY A 40 -12.67 22.89 4.28
C GLY A 40 -13.78 22.27 3.44
N GLU A 41 -13.43 21.52 2.38
CA GLU A 41 -14.36 20.82 1.50
C GLU A 41 -14.75 19.45 2.05
N ALA A 42 -14.07 19.00 3.11
CA ALA A 42 -14.31 17.71 3.71
C ALA A 42 -15.65 17.67 4.47
N LEU A 43 -16.22 16.48 4.60
CA LEU A 43 -17.37 16.27 5.49
C LEU A 43 -17.02 16.77 6.89
N ARG A 44 -18.01 17.32 7.61
CA ARG A 44 -17.87 17.97 8.93
C ARG A 44 -17.13 17.15 10.01
N TYR A 45 -16.88 15.87 9.78
CA TYR A 45 -16.26 14.93 10.71
C TYR A 45 -14.93 14.34 10.20
N GLU A 46 -14.48 14.70 9.00
CA GLU A 46 -13.23 14.21 8.45
C GLU A 46 -12.08 15.09 8.93
N THR A 47 -11.24 14.55 9.81
CA THR A 47 -10.06 15.21 10.40
C THR A 47 -8.80 14.41 10.04
N TYR A 48 -7.61 15.00 10.18
CA TYR A 48 -6.37 14.24 9.94
C TYR A 48 -6.25 13.01 10.84
N GLY A 49 -6.66 13.08 12.11
CA GLY A 49 -6.68 11.92 13.00
C GLY A 49 -7.54 10.78 12.45
N ARG A 50 -8.76 11.09 12.00
CA ARG A 50 -9.66 10.10 11.40
C ARG A 50 -9.11 9.55 10.08
N LEU A 51 -8.49 10.40 9.27
CA LEU A 51 -7.85 10.02 8.02
C LEU A 51 -6.70 9.03 8.28
N ILE A 52 -5.84 9.32 9.26
CA ILE A 52 -4.72 8.46 9.69
C ILE A 52 -5.24 7.11 10.18
N ASP A 53 -6.25 7.09 11.05
CA ASP A 53 -6.82 5.85 11.59
C ASP A 53 -7.37 4.96 10.49
N ASN A 54 -8.14 5.54 9.57
CA ASN A 54 -8.71 4.85 8.43
C ASN A 54 -7.62 4.33 7.48
N TYR A 55 -6.60 5.14 7.21
CA TYR A 55 -5.46 4.76 6.40
C TYR A 55 -4.73 3.56 6.99
N ILE A 56 -4.35 3.62 8.27
CA ILE A 56 -3.61 2.55 8.95
C ILE A 56 -4.43 1.27 9.06
N ARG A 57 -5.74 1.37 9.25
CA ARG A 57 -6.63 0.21 9.20
C ARG A 57 -6.57 -0.49 7.85
N ASN A 58 -6.62 0.26 6.74
CA ASN A 58 -6.51 -0.31 5.39
C ASN A 58 -5.12 -0.90 5.13
N VAL A 59 -4.05 -0.25 5.58
CA VAL A 59 -2.68 -0.79 5.50
C VAL A 59 -2.60 -2.14 6.21
N LYS A 60 -3.13 -2.26 7.43
CA LYS A 60 -3.15 -3.53 8.18
C LYS A 60 -3.92 -4.63 7.47
N GLN A 61 -5.10 -4.32 6.91
CA GLN A 61 -5.89 -5.27 6.13
C GLN A 61 -5.13 -5.75 4.89
N PHE A 62 -4.42 -4.83 4.23
CA PHE A 62 -3.65 -5.17 3.04
C PHE A 62 -2.42 -6.03 3.37
N ILE A 63 -1.70 -5.73 4.45
CA ILE A 63 -0.61 -6.56 4.98
C ILE A 63 -1.08 -7.99 5.21
N GLN A 64 -2.25 -8.18 5.84
CA GLN A 64 -2.80 -9.52 6.10
C GLN A 64 -3.07 -10.30 4.80
N LEU A 65 -3.64 -9.63 3.79
CA LEU A 65 -3.90 -10.21 2.48
C LEU A 65 -2.61 -10.66 1.80
N CYS A 66 -1.60 -9.80 1.79
CA CYS A 66 -0.29 -10.07 1.22
C CYS A 66 0.45 -11.21 1.95
N ASN A 67 0.46 -11.18 3.28
CA ASN A 67 1.11 -12.23 4.09
C ASN A 67 0.43 -13.59 3.89
N SER A 68 -0.89 -13.63 3.72
CA SER A 68 -1.61 -14.87 3.42
C SER A 68 -1.14 -15.49 2.10
N TYR A 69 -0.89 -14.66 1.07
CA TYR A 69 -0.33 -15.11 -0.20
C TYR A 69 1.13 -15.59 -0.04
N LEU A 70 1.97 -14.81 0.65
CA LEU A 70 3.37 -15.18 0.86
C LEU A 70 3.50 -16.52 1.59
N ALA A 71 2.69 -16.74 2.63
CA ALA A 71 2.67 -17.99 3.38
C ALA A 71 2.19 -19.18 2.55
N LYS A 72 1.15 -18.99 1.74
CA LYS A 72 0.62 -20.03 0.85
C LYS A 72 1.68 -20.55 -0.13
N TYR A 73 2.56 -19.68 -0.60
CA TYR A 73 3.59 -19.99 -1.59
C TYR A 73 5.01 -20.11 -1.02
N LYS A 74 5.17 -20.08 0.30
CA LYS A 74 6.46 -20.16 1.00
C LYS A 74 7.46 -19.08 0.55
N LEU A 75 6.99 -17.84 0.42
CA LEU A 75 7.74 -16.69 -0.10
C LEU A 75 8.23 -15.74 1.00
N GLU A 76 8.09 -16.07 2.28
CA GLU A 76 8.34 -15.16 3.42
C GLU A 76 9.79 -14.69 3.51
N ASN A 77 10.74 -15.51 3.07
CA ASN A 77 12.17 -15.18 3.05
C ASN A 77 12.66 -14.83 1.64
N SER A 78 11.76 -14.42 0.74
CA SER A 78 12.08 -14.09 -0.65
C SER A 78 12.25 -12.59 -0.87
N LEU A 79 12.87 -12.23 -1.99
CA LEU A 79 12.95 -10.85 -2.46
C LEU A 79 11.55 -10.20 -2.59
N VAL A 80 10.51 -10.97 -2.95
CA VAL A 80 9.14 -10.45 -3.04
C VAL A 80 8.66 -9.97 -1.67
N ALA A 81 8.91 -10.76 -0.61
CA ALA A 81 8.53 -10.38 0.75
C ALA A 81 9.31 -9.15 1.22
N GLU A 82 10.60 -9.05 0.90
CA GLU A 82 11.42 -7.88 1.21
C GLU A 82 10.89 -6.61 0.53
N LYS A 83 10.64 -6.65 -0.79
CA LYS A 83 10.11 -5.50 -1.54
C LYS A 83 8.74 -5.07 -1.05
N LEU A 84 7.89 -6.03 -0.72
CA LEU A 84 6.57 -5.77 -0.18
C LEU A 84 6.63 -5.16 1.24
N ASN A 85 7.56 -5.61 2.09
CA ASN A 85 7.81 -4.97 3.39
C ASN A 85 8.29 -3.53 3.24
N ASN A 86 9.22 -3.25 2.33
CA ASN A 86 9.69 -1.89 2.09
C ASN A 86 8.54 -0.97 1.65
N TYR A 87 7.67 -1.47 0.77
CA TYR A 87 6.45 -0.76 0.39
C TYR A 87 5.55 -0.46 1.60
N PHE A 88 5.32 -1.43 2.50
CA PHE A 88 4.51 -1.21 3.70
C PHE A 88 5.15 -0.24 4.69
N LEU A 89 6.48 -0.26 4.85
CA LEU A 89 7.20 0.72 5.68
C LEU A 89 7.01 2.13 5.14
N ASP A 90 7.10 2.33 3.83
CA ASP A 90 6.90 3.64 3.21
C ASP A 90 5.42 4.10 3.28
N LEU A 91 4.44 3.18 3.18
CA LEU A 91 3.03 3.50 3.45
C LEU A 91 2.83 3.97 4.90
N ILE A 92 3.31 3.20 5.88
CA ILE A 92 3.18 3.56 7.29
C ILE A 92 3.90 4.88 7.56
N GLY A 93 5.09 5.07 7.01
CA GLY A 93 5.88 6.29 7.16
C GLY A 93 5.19 7.53 6.59
N ALA A 94 4.37 7.38 5.53
CA ALA A 94 3.68 8.49 4.88
C ALA A 94 2.73 9.25 5.82
N ILE A 95 2.18 8.61 6.86
CA ILE A 95 1.29 9.30 7.82
C ILE A 95 2.02 10.38 8.61
N SER A 96 3.36 10.28 8.74
CA SER A 96 4.18 11.21 9.51
C SER A 96 4.21 12.62 8.92
N CYS A 97 3.67 12.81 7.71
CA CYS A 97 3.48 14.15 7.14
C CYS A 97 2.30 14.91 7.75
N MET A 98 1.41 14.24 8.50
CA MET A 98 0.24 14.84 9.13
C MET A 98 0.45 14.94 10.64
N ASP A 99 0.14 16.10 11.20
CA ASP A 99 0.07 16.30 12.65
C ASP A 99 -1.41 16.47 13.06
N PRO A 100 -2.01 15.44 13.69
CA PRO A 100 -3.41 15.49 14.09
C PRO A 100 -3.66 16.39 15.31
N GLU A 101 -2.65 16.76 16.09
CA GLU A 101 -2.81 17.64 17.26
C GLU A 101 -2.81 19.11 16.84
N SER A 102 -1.93 19.48 15.91
CA SER A 102 -1.85 20.86 15.40
C SER A 102 -2.73 21.12 14.17
N GLU A 103 -3.38 20.08 13.63
CA GLU A 103 -4.10 20.10 12.36
C GLU A 103 -3.28 20.69 11.20
N THR A 104 -2.02 20.25 11.09
CA THR A 104 -1.11 20.70 10.03
C THR A 104 -0.56 19.55 9.20
N VAL A 105 -0.06 19.90 8.00
CA VAL A 105 0.58 18.96 7.08
C VAL A 105 1.89 19.51 6.57
N ASP A 106 2.93 18.68 6.59
CA ASP A 106 4.18 18.93 5.86
C ASP A 106 4.07 18.41 4.42
N HIS A 107 3.79 19.32 3.49
CA HIS A 107 3.69 19.01 2.07
C HIS A 107 4.99 18.55 1.43
N GLY A 108 6.15 18.97 1.95
CA GLY A 108 7.45 18.51 1.46
C GLY A 108 7.62 17.03 1.77
N SER A 109 7.35 16.65 3.02
CA SER A 109 7.35 15.24 3.45
C SER A 109 6.29 14.41 2.73
N LEU A 110 5.08 14.96 2.50
CA LEU A 110 4.03 14.29 1.74
C LEU A 110 4.46 13.95 0.30
N ALA A 111 5.04 14.91 -0.42
CA ALA A 111 5.50 14.70 -1.80
C ALA A 111 6.61 13.64 -1.87
N LEU A 112 7.55 13.69 -0.92
CA LEU A 112 8.61 12.68 -0.81
C LEU A 112 8.05 11.29 -0.50
N ALA A 113 7.09 11.18 0.42
CA ALA A 113 6.44 9.91 0.75
C ALA A 113 5.70 9.33 -0.46
N GLN A 114 4.93 10.14 -1.20
CA GLN A 114 4.24 9.72 -2.42
C GLN A 114 5.21 9.22 -3.49
N SER A 115 6.34 9.91 -3.67
CA SER A 115 7.38 9.50 -4.60
C SER A 115 7.98 8.13 -4.22
N ARG A 116 8.32 7.94 -2.94
CA ARG A 116 8.88 6.67 -2.44
C ARG A 116 7.89 5.52 -2.55
N ILE A 117 6.64 5.74 -2.18
CA ILE A 117 5.57 4.73 -2.33
C ILE A 117 5.51 4.27 -3.79
N LYS A 118 5.52 5.19 -4.75
CA LYS A 118 5.47 4.86 -6.18
C LYS A 118 6.69 4.07 -6.64
N GLU A 119 7.88 4.43 -6.17
CA GLU A 119 9.12 3.68 -6.45
C GLU A 119 9.03 2.24 -5.90
N ARG A 120 8.58 2.08 -4.65
CA ARG A 120 8.40 0.74 -4.05
C ARG A 120 7.32 -0.09 -4.72
N GLN A 121 6.27 0.53 -5.25
CA GLN A 121 5.26 -0.17 -6.05
C GLN A 121 5.90 -0.81 -7.28
N THR A 122 6.73 -0.06 -8.00
CA THR A 122 7.45 -0.57 -9.18
C THR A 122 8.39 -1.71 -8.79
N GLU A 123 9.18 -1.53 -7.73
CA GLU A 123 10.09 -2.59 -7.25
C GLU A 123 9.36 -3.89 -6.89
N PHE A 124 8.20 -3.79 -6.21
CA PHE A 124 7.41 -4.96 -5.87
C PHE A 124 6.85 -5.66 -7.12
N VAL A 125 6.24 -4.91 -8.04
CA VAL A 125 5.67 -5.45 -9.29
C VAL A 125 6.74 -6.16 -10.11
N ASP A 126 7.92 -5.55 -10.23
CA ASP A 126 9.04 -6.16 -10.96
C ASP A 126 9.53 -7.45 -10.28
N SER A 127 9.57 -7.48 -8.94
CA SER A 127 9.99 -8.66 -8.19
C SER A 127 9.04 -9.85 -8.35
N ILE A 128 7.73 -9.59 -8.48
CA ILE A 128 6.71 -10.65 -8.54
C ILE A 128 6.41 -11.10 -9.98
N ASN A 129 6.68 -10.25 -10.98
CA ASN A 129 6.52 -10.57 -12.41
C ASN A 129 7.32 -11.80 -12.85
N PHE A 130 8.39 -12.17 -12.14
CA PHE A 130 9.13 -13.42 -12.36
C PHE A 130 8.25 -14.67 -12.21
N PHE A 131 7.20 -14.63 -11.40
CA PHE A 131 6.31 -15.78 -11.15
C PHE A 131 5.17 -15.94 -12.17
N ILE A 132 5.10 -15.03 -13.14
CA ILE A 132 4.02 -14.96 -14.15
C ILE A 132 4.56 -15.26 -15.56
N LYS A 133 5.88 -15.16 -15.76
CA LYS A 133 6.57 -15.57 -17.00
C LYS A 133 6.86 -17.07 -16.99
#